data_AF-A0A2M7VLB4-F1
#
_entry.id   AF-A0A2M7VLB4-F1
#
_cell.length_a   1.000
_cell.length_b   1.000
_cell.length_c   1.000
_cell.angle_alpha   90.00
_cell.angle_beta   90.00
_cell.angle_gamma   90.00
#
_symmetry.space_group_name_H-M   'P 1'
#
loop_
_entity.id
_entity.type
_entity.pdbx_description
1 polymer ?
#
loop_
_entity_poly.entity_id
_entity_poly.type
_entity_poly.pdbx_seq_one_letter_code
_entity_poly.pdbx_strand_id
1 'polypeptide(L)'
;MAEVIKKNGTKEPFDSEKIRKSIAGAVQRTNLSEERKNEVVEQVAAAVIPMIEDREEVETSEIRETILSELDRVEPAVANAWREYEGTKTKD
;
A
#
# COMPACT_ATOMS: atom_id res chain seq x y z
N MET A 1 -17.41 8.52 -0.62
CA MET A 1 -16.55 7.33 -0.76
C MET A 1 -15.69 7.60 -1.99
N ALA A 2 -14.38 7.55 -1.84
CA ALA A 2 -13.46 7.81 -2.95
C ALA A 2 -13.61 6.75 -4.07
N GLU A 3 -13.41 7.15 -5.31
CA GLU A 3 -13.22 6.24 -6.44
C GLU A 3 -11.72 6.06 -6.75
N VAL A 4 -11.31 4.84 -7.07
CA VAL A 4 -9.94 4.51 -7.45
C VAL A 4 -9.86 4.34 -8.96
N ILE A 5 -9.06 5.19 -9.60
CA ILE A 5 -8.77 5.14 -11.03
C ILE A 5 -7.63 4.14 -11.25
N LYS A 6 -7.92 3.07 -11.98
CA LYS A 6 -6.95 2.03 -12.38
C LYS A 6 -6.07 2.50 -13.53
N LYS A 7 -4.96 1.81 -13.74
CA LYS A 7 -4.00 2.09 -14.83
C LYS A 7 -4.64 2.11 -16.23
N ASN A 8 -5.70 1.32 -16.45
CA ASN A 8 -6.46 1.27 -17.70
C ASN A 8 -7.59 2.32 -17.78
N GLY A 9 -7.70 3.22 -16.80
CA GLY A 9 -8.74 4.25 -16.71
C GLY A 9 -10.07 3.79 -16.12
N THR A 10 -10.25 2.51 -15.78
CA THR A 10 -11.48 2.05 -15.13
C THR A 10 -11.54 2.54 -13.68
N LYS A 11 -12.74 2.85 -13.19
CA LYS A 11 -12.98 3.27 -11.81
C LYS A 11 -13.57 2.13 -10.99
N GLU A 12 -13.18 2.04 -9.72
CA GLU A 12 -13.83 1.19 -8.74
C GLU A 12 -13.98 1.94 -7.41
N PRO A 13 -14.96 1.57 -6.56
CA PRO A 13 -15.05 2.11 -5.21
C PRO A 13 -13.77 1.80 -4.42
N PHE A 14 -13.30 2.78 -3.65
CA PHE A 14 -12.23 2.56 -2.68
C PHE A 14 -12.60 1.46 -1.69
N ASP A 15 -11.63 0.60 -1.41
CA ASP A 15 -11.75 -0.51 -0.47
C ASP A 15 -10.50 -0.52 0.44
N SER A 16 -10.72 -0.16 1.70
CA SER A 16 -9.67 -0.09 2.71
C SER A 16 -9.02 -1.44 2.99
N GLU A 17 -9.73 -2.56 2.78
CA GLU A 17 -9.13 -3.89 2.92
C GLU A 17 -8.05 -4.13 1.86
N LYS A 18 -8.19 -3.58 0.65
CA LYS A 18 -7.15 -3.71 -0.40
C LYS A 18 -5.85 -3.03 0.02
N ILE A 19 -5.93 -1.93 0.77
CA ILE A 19 -4.75 -1.24 1.32
C ILE A 19 -4.05 -2.15 2.32
N ARG A 20 -4.78 -2.67 3.32
CA ARG A 20 -4.25 -3.59 4.32
C ARG A 20 -3.64 -4.84 3.69
N LYS A 21 -4.33 -5.47 2.73
CA LYS A 21 -3.84 -6.65 2.00
C LYS A 21 -2.58 -6.36 1.20
N SER A 22 -2.47 -5.18 0.58
CA SER A 22 -1.27 -4.78 -0.16
C SER A 22 -0.06 -4.64 0.76
N ILE A 23 -0.23 -3.97 1.91
CA ILE A 23 0.84 -3.83 2.92
C ILE A 23 1.21 -5.19 3.52
N ALA A 24 0.20 -6.02 3.84
CA ALA A 24 0.39 -7.38 4.34
C ALA A 24 1.23 -8.23 3.37
N GLY A 25 0.99 -8.11 2.06
CA GLY A 25 1.80 -8.79 1.04
C GLY A 25 3.26 -8.36 1.02
N ALA A 26 3.56 -7.10 1.36
CA ALA A 26 4.92 -6.58 1.43
C ALA A 26 5.65 -7.04 2.71
N VAL A 27 5.01 -6.96 3.88
CA VAL A 27 5.65 -7.34 5.15
C VAL A 27 6.03 -8.83 5.19
N GLN A 28 5.29 -9.70 4.48
CA GLN A 28 5.60 -11.13 4.40
C GLN A 28 6.90 -11.45 3.66
N ARG A 29 7.47 -10.49 2.93
CA ARG A 29 8.75 -10.62 2.22
C ARG A 29 9.95 -10.23 3.08
N THR A 30 9.72 -9.91 4.35
CA THR A 30 10.76 -9.47 5.28
C THR A 30 10.98 -10.50 6.39
N ASN A 31 12.12 -10.40 7.06
CA ASN A 31 12.48 -11.25 8.20
C ASN A 31 12.01 -10.67 9.55
N LEU A 32 11.06 -9.73 9.53
CA LEU A 32 10.48 -9.15 10.75
C LEU A 32 9.69 -10.21 11.52
N SER A 33 9.55 -10.03 12.84
CA SER A 33 8.65 -10.85 13.64
C SER A 33 7.20 -10.67 13.20
N GLU A 34 6.35 -11.69 13.38
CA GLU A 34 4.92 -11.57 13.04
C GLU A 34 4.23 -10.42 13.80
N GLU A 35 4.64 -10.17 15.05
CA GLU A 35 4.19 -9.02 15.82
C GLU A 35 4.51 -7.70 15.10
N ARG A 36 5.78 -7.51 14.70
CA ARG A 36 6.21 -6.30 14.00
C ARG A 36 5.55 -6.18 12.62
N LYS A 37 5.35 -7.28 11.90
CA LYS A 37 4.61 -7.28 10.62
C LYS A 37 3.19 -6.76 10.81
N ASN A 38 2.47 -7.24 11.83
CA ASN A 38 1.11 -6.80 12.13
C ASN A 38 1.08 -5.32 12.53
N GLU A 39 2.01 -4.88 13.37
CA GLU A 39 2.13 -3.46 13.74
C GLU A 39 2.30 -2.55 12.53
N VAL A 40 3.21 -2.91 11.61
CA VAL A 40 3.47 -2.12 10.40
C VAL A 40 2.24 -2.05 9.51
N VAL A 41 1.52 -3.16 9.33
CA VAL A 41 0.26 -3.17 8.56
C VAL A 41 -0.75 -2.20 9.16
N GLU A 42 -0.99 -2.28 10.47
CA GLU A 42 -1.97 -1.43 11.15
C GLU A 42 -1.56 0.04 11.16
N GLN A 43 -0.30 0.34 11.48
CA GLN A 43 0.21 1.71 11.54
C GLN A 43 0.13 2.42 10.19
N VAL A 44 0.59 1.75 9.12
CA VAL A 44 0.59 2.34 7.78
C VAL A 44 -0.84 2.45 7.25
N ALA A 45 -1.68 1.44 7.45
CA ALA A 45 -3.08 1.50 7.02
C ALA A 45 -3.84 2.63 7.74
N ALA A 46 -3.65 2.79 9.05
CA ALA A 46 -4.28 3.85 9.84
C ALA A 46 -3.87 5.26 9.39
N ALA A 47 -2.64 5.43 8.89
CA ALA A 47 -2.18 6.69 8.33
C ALA A 47 -2.70 6.94 6.91
N VAL A 48 -2.66 5.93 6.04
CA VAL A 48 -2.95 6.07 4.61
C VAL A 48 -4.44 6.12 4.29
N ILE A 49 -5.25 5.28 4.94
CA ILE A 49 -6.69 5.15 4.62
C ILE A 49 -7.42 6.51 4.72
N PRO A 50 -7.29 7.29 5.81
CA PRO A 50 -7.97 8.58 5.91
C PRO A 50 -7.57 9.57 4.81
N MET A 51 -6.31 9.55 4.37
CA MET A 51 -5.80 10.43 3.30
C MET A 51 -6.44 10.15 1.93
N ILE A 52 -7.01 8.95 1.76
CA ILE A 52 -7.67 8.50 0.53
C ILE A 52 -9.19 8.64 0.65
N GLU A 53 -9.78 8.26 1.79
CA GLU A 53 -11.23 8.27 1.99
C GLU A 53 -11.86 9.67 1.85
N ASP A 54 -11.11 10.71 2.19
CA ASP A 54 -11.54 12.11 2.09
C ASP A 54 -11.50 12.67 0.66
N ARG A 55 -11.11 11.87 -0.33
CA ARG A 55 -11.01 12.28 -1.74
C ARG A 55 -12.23 11.86 -2.55
N GLU A 56 -12.49 12.58 -3.64
CA GLU A 56 -13.51 12.19 -4.62
C GLU A 56 -12.96 11.07 -5.52
N GLU A 57 -11.77 11.28 -6.09
CA GLU A 57 -11.08 10.31 -6.95
C GLU A 57 -9.59 10.26 -6.61
N VAL A 58 -8.98 9.09 -6.77
CA VAL A 58 -7.54 8.90 -6.56
C VAL A 58 -7.01 7.87 -7.56
N GLU A 59 -5.81 8.09 -8.10
CA GLU A 59 -5.18 7.10 -8.95
C GLU A 59 -4.58 5.96 -8.13
N THR A 60 -4.62 4.74 -8.66
CA THR A 60 -3.98 3.58 -8.03
C THR A 60 -2.46 3.77 -7.84
N SER A 61 -1.81 4.56 -8.70
CA SER A 61 -0.41 5.00 -8.61
C SER A 61 -0.19 5.87 -7.38
N GLU A 62 -1.08 6.84 -7.15
CA GLU A 62 -0.97 7.76 -6.01
C GLU A 62 -1.20 7.04 -4.68
N ILE A 63 -2.15 6.10 -4.63
CA ILE A 63 -2.33 5.21 -3.47
C ILE A 63 -1.03 4.48 -3.17
N ARG A 64 -0.42 3.87 -4.18
CA ARG A 64 0.85 3.15 -4.05
C ARG A 64 1.96 4.06 -3.51
N GLU A 65 2.10 5.27 -4.07
CA GLU A 65 3.12 6.23 -3.62
C GLU A 65 2.91 6.67 -2.18
N THR A 66 1.65 6.90 -1.79
CA THR A 66 1.28 7.24 -0.41
C THR A 66 1.66 6.12 0.56
N ILE A 67 1.37 4.86 0.22
CA ILE A 67 1.76 3.70 1.02
C ILE A 67 3.29 3.59 1.12
N LEU A 68 4.02 3.70 0.01
CA LEU A 68 5.47 3.59 0.01
C LEU A 68 6.13 4.72 0.82
N SER A 69 5.60 5.95 0.73
CA SER A 69 6.10 7.08 1.52
C SER A 69 5.91 6.87 3.02
N GLU A 70 4.79 6.26 3.45
CA GLU A 70 4.56 5.97 4.85
C GLU A 70 5.40 4.77 5.32
N LEU A 71 5.56 3.74 4.48
CA LEU A 71 6.48 2.64 4.76
C LEU A 71 7.94 3.09 4.88
N ASP A 72 8.39 4.04 4.04
CA ASP A 72 9.74 4.62 4.17
C ASP A 72 9.95 5.33 5.51
N ARG A 73 8.89 5.84 6.14
CA ARG A 73 8.94 6.45 7.47
C ARG A 73 8.86 5.42 8.59
N VAL A 74 7.98 4.44 8.47
CA VAL A 74 7.63 3.48 9.54
C VAL A 74 8.58 2.28 9.57
N GLU A 75 8.85 1.69 8.41
CA GLU A 75 9.63 0.46 8.26
C GLU A 75 10.26 0.37 6.85
N PRO A 76 11.40 1.04 6.59
CA PRO A 76 12.02 1.11 5.26
C PRO A 76 12.32 -0.25 4.62
N ALA A 77 12.57 -1.28 5.42
CA ALA A 77 12.80 -2.63 4.94
C ALA A 77 11.60 -3.19 4.17
N VAL A 78 10.37 -2.86 4.60
CA VAL A 78 9.13 -3.28 3.94
C VAL A 78 8.91 -2.50 2.65
N ALA A 79 9.21 -1.20 2.63
CA ALA A 79 9.16 -0.38 1.41
C ALA A 79 10.09 -0.93 0.33
N ASN A 80 11.32 -1.30 0.71
CA ASN A 80 12.29 -1.90 -0.20
C ASN A 80 11.80 -3.26 -0.72
N ALA A 81 11.31 -4.14 0.15
CA ALA A 81 10.78 -5.44 -0.26
C ALA A 81 9.58 -5.33 -1.24
N TRP A 82 8.74 -4.31 -1.08
CA TRP A 82 7.67 -3.99 -2.03
C TRP A 82 8.26 -3.59 -3.40
N ARG A 83 9.18 -2.61 -3.41
CA ARG A 83 9.80 -2.12 -4.67
C ARG A 83 10.50 -3.24 -5.44
N GLU A 84 11.21 -4.12 -4.73
CA GLU A 84 11.85 -5.28 -5.33
C GLU A 84 10.82 -6.22 -5.98
N TYR A 85 9.72 -6.51 -5.29
CA TYR A 85 8.63 -7.32 -5.84
C TYR A 85 8.05 -6.72 -7.12
N GLU A 86 7.78 -5.42 -7.13
CA GLU A 86 7.26 -4.76 -8.33
C GLU A 86 8.26 -4.81 -9.47
N GLY A 87 9.55 -4.59 -9.18
CA GLY A 87 10.63 -4.73 -10.16
C GLY A 87 10.67 -6.12 -10.81
N THR A 88 10.34 -7.19 -10.07
CA THR A 88 10.24 -8.54 -10.62
C THR A 88 9.00 -8.75 -11.51
N LYS A 89 7.90 -8.04 -11.27
CA LYS A 89 6.67 -8.14 -12.09
C LYS A 89 6.75 -7.42 -13.44
N THR A 90 7.60 -6.41 -13.57
CA THR A 90 7.78 -5.67 -14.83
C THR A 90 8.57 -6.42 -15.91
N LYS A 91 9.01 -7.66 -15.66
CA LYS A 91 9.79 -8.47 -16.60
C LYS A 91 8.98 -9.50 -17.39
N ASP A 92 7.66 -9.57 -17.21
CA ASP A 92 6.75 -10.42 -17.99
C ASP A 92 5.83 -9.60 -18.91
#